data_AF-A0A3P1CP87-F1
#
_entry.id   AF-A0A3P1CP87-F1
#
_cell.length_a   1.000
_cell.length_b   1.000
_cell.length_c   1.000
_cell.angle_alpha   90.00
_cell.angle_beta   90.00
_cell.angle_gamma   90.00
#
_symmetry.space_group_name_H-M   'P 1'
#
loop_
_entity.id
_entity.type
_entity.pdbx_description
1 polymer ?
#
loop_
_entity_poly.entity_id
_entity_poly.type
_entity_poly.pdbx_seq_one_letter_code
_entity_poly.pdbx_strand_id
1 'polypeptide(L)'
;MEPKKERWINAILNSAEGMQRAEPSPFLFAKIRDRLQTAAAPVYVSPVTVWLTVASFALLILLNWQVMEGPSNASVSQPADLTTVAKEMNLFPTGNQLY
;
A
#
# COMPACT_ATOMS: atom_id res chain seq x y z
N MET A 1 -5.92 -19.27 47.39
CA MET A 1 -5.01 -19.48 46.25
C MET A 1 -4.26 -18.18 46.04
N GLU A 2 -2.93 -18.18 46.06
CA GLU A 2 -2.19 -16.97 45.71
C GLU A 2 -2.50 -16.57 44.26
N PRO A 3 -2.79 -15.28 43.98
CA PRO A 3 -3.07 -14.84 42.62
C PRO A 3 -1.85 -15.05 41.71
N LYS A 4 -2.09 -15.13 40.41
CA LYS A 4 -1.06 -15.51 39.43
C LYS A 4 0.11 -14.52 39.40
N LYS A 5 -0.13 -13.26 39.80
CA LYS A 5 0.84 -12.17 39.81
C LYS A 5 1.89 -12.36 40.90
N GLU A 6 1.47 -12.70 42.12
CA GLU A 6 2.33 -12.91 43.29
C GLU A 6 3.25 -14.11 43.07
N ARG A 7 2.70 -15.18 42.47
CA ARG A 7 3.52 -16.34 42.05
C ARG A 7 4.58 -15.99 41.02
N TRP A 8 4.27 -15.14 40.05
CA TRP A 8 5.26 -14.68 39.07
C TRP A 8 6.32 -13.79 39.70
N ILE A 9 5.93 -12.86 40.57
CA ILE A 9 6.86 -11.98 41.31
C ILE A 9 7.83 -12.81 42.14
N ASN A 10 7.32 -13.77 42.93
CA ASN A 10 8.14 -14.65 43.76
C ASN A 10 9.05 -15.55 42.92
N ALA A 11 8.57 -16.05 41.78
CA ALA A 11 9.40 -16.85 40.87
C ALA A 11 10.56 -16.04 40.27
N ILE A 12 10.34 -14.77 39.92
CA ILE A 12 11.39 -13.90 39.38
C ILE A 12 12.38 -13.49 40.48
N LEU A 13 11.90 -13.08 41.66
CA LEU A 13 12.76 -12.69 42.78
C LEU A 13 13.65 -13.85 43.24
N ASN A 14 13.07 -15.04 43.41
CA ASN A 14 13.81 -16.22 43.85
C ASN A 14 14.75 -16.76 42.75
N SER A 15 14.56 -16.39 41.48
CA SER A 15 15.48 -16.79 40.41
C SER A 15 16.86 -16.16 40.52
N ALA A 16 16.98 -15.04 41.24
CA ALA A 16 18.25 -14.35 41.49
C ALA A 16 18.87 -14.69 42.85
N GLU A 17 18.15 -15.44 43.70
CA GLU A 17 18.58 -15.77 45.04
C GLU A 17 19.68 -16.84 45.00
N GLY A 18 20.88 -16.48 45.46
CA GLY A 18 22.07 -17.34 45.37
C GLY A 18 22.99 -17.07 44.16
N MET A 19 22.65 -16.12 43.28
CA MET A 19 23.59 -15.68 42.24
C MET A 19 24.71 -14.84 42.85
N GLN A 20 25.95 -15.21 42.56
CA GLN A 20 27.11 -14.37 42.88
C GLN A 20 27.06 -13.09 42.06
N ARG A 21 27.52 -11.99 42.67
CA ARG A 21 27.63 -10.69 42.00
C ARG A 21 28.59 -10.84 40.81
N ALA A 22 28.06 -10.91 39.60
CA ALA A 22 28.88 -10.90 38.40
C ALA A 22 29.63 -9.57 38.33
N GLU A 23 30.96 -9.60 38.23
CA GLU A 23 31.71 -8.39 37.93
C GLU A 23 31.27 -7.90 36.54
N PRO A 24 30.89 -6.62 36.42
CA PRO A 24 30.52 -6.08 35.13
C PRO A 24 31.73 -6.20 34.20
N SER A 25 31.52 -6.85 33.04
CA SER A 25 32.59 -6.91 32.04
C SER A 25 33.05 -5.48 31.73
N PRO A 26 34.38 -5.23 31.67
CA PRO A 26 34.94 -3.91 31.43
C PRO A 26 34.49 -3.32 30.07
N PHE A 27 33.93 -4.16 29.20
CA PHE A 27 33.42 -3.79 27.89
C PHE A 27 31.90 -3.60 27.84
N LEU A 28 31.15 -3.81 28.93
CA LEU A 28 29.69 -3.64 28.93
C LEU A 28 29.29 -2.22 28.54
N PHE A 29 29.98 -1.22 29.10
CA PHE A 29 29.72 0.17 28.78
C PHE A 29 30.00 0.48 27.30
N ALA A 30 31.11 -0.02 26.75
CA ALA A 30 31.44 0.11 25.34
C ALA A 30 30.38 -0.56 24.44
N LYS A 31 29.94 -1.77 24.82
CA LYS A 31 28.89 -2.52 24.10
C LYS A 31 27.53 -1.82 24.11
N ILE A 32 27.14 -1.23 25.24
CA ILE A 32 25.90 -0.44 25.35
C ILE A 32 26.01 0.81 24.48
N ARG A 33 27.15 1.52 24.54
CA ARG A 33 27.41 2.70 23.72
C ARG A 33 27.31 2.38 22.22
N ASP A 34 27.98 1.32 21.79
CA ASP A 34 28.00 0.84 20.40
C ASP A 34 26.60 0.47 19.90
N ARG A 35 25.83 -0.25 20.72
CA ARG A 35 24.42 -0.60 20.45
C ARG A 35 23.54 0.65 20.29
N LEU A 36 23.69 1.64 21.17
CA LEU A 36 22.92 2.88 21.11
C LEU A 36 23.29 3.72 19.88
N GLN A 37 24.56 3.77 19.50
CA GLN A 37 25.03 4.50 18.33
C GLN A 37 24.60 3.81 17.02
N THR A 38 24.62 2.47 16.97
CA THR A 38 24.18 1.71 15.80
C THR A 38 22.67 1.75 15.63
N ALA A 39 21.90 1.68 16.72
CA ALA A 39 20.44 1.80 16.68
C ALA A 39 19.96 3.21 16.30
N ALA A 40 20.75 4.24 16.64
CA ALA A 40 20.47 5.63 16.26
C ALA A 40 20.99 6.00 14.86
N ALA A 41 21.74 5.11 14.19
CA ALA A 41 22.23 5.38 12.85
C ALA A 41 21.04 5.30 11.87
N PRO A 42 20.71 6.38 11.15
CA PRO A 42 19.66 6.32 10.13
C PRO A 42 20.06 5.28 9.07
N VAL A 43 19.13 4.38 8.74
CA VAL A 43 19.34 3.41 7.67
C VAL A 43 19.50 4.18 6.36
N TYR A 44 20.74 4.26 5.89
CA TYR A 44 21.07 4.95 4.65
C TYR A 44 20.64 4.08 3.46
N VAL A 45 19.59 4.51 2.77
CA VAL A 45 19.16 3.91 1.50
C VAL A 45 19.78 4.68 0.35
N SER A 46 20.30 3.97 -0.66
CA SER A 46 20.87 4.61 -1.85
C SER A 46 19.78 5.43 -2.57
N PRO A 47 20.08 6.67 -3.03
CA PRO A 47 19.14 7.47 -3.81
C PRO A 47 18.60 6.74 -5.04
N VAL A 48 19.42 5.87 -5.65
CA VAL A 48 19.03 5.05 -6.80
C VAL A 48 17.91 4.08 -6.42
N THR A 49 17.97 3.47 -5.24
CA THR A 49 16.93 2.55 -4.74
C THR A 49 15.63 3.30 -4.50
N VAL A 50 15.69 4.52 -3.95
CA VAL A 50 14.50 5.37 -3.75
C VAL A 50 13.86 5.74 -5.09
N TRP A 51 14.65 6.11 -6.09
CA TRP A 51 14.12 6.41 -7.42
C TRP A 51 13.50 5.18 -8.10
N LEU A 52 14.10 4.01 -7.94
CA LEU A 52 13.59 2.77 -8.51
C LEU A 52 12.26 2.37 -7.87
N THR A 53 12.12 2.49 -6.53
CA THR A 53 10.85 2.21 -5.86
C THR A 53 9.77 3.18 -6.29
N VAL A 54 10.07 4.49 -6.36
CA VAL A 54 9.12 5.51 -6.84
C VAL A 54 8.68 5.22 -8.28
N ALA A 55 9.62 4.92 -9.18
CA ALA A 55 9.31 4.58 -10.57
C ALA A 55 8.42 3.32 -10.67
N SER A 56 8.72 2.30 -9.87
CA SER A 56 7.92 1.07 -9.82
C SER A 56 6.49 1.32 -9.34
N PHE A 57 6.31 2.12 -8.28
CA PHE A 57 4.97 2.49 -7.80
C PHE A 57 4.22 3.36 -8.81
N ALA A 58 4.89 4.33 -9.44
CA ALA A 58 4.28 5.17 -10.47
C ALA A 58 3.80 4.34 -11.67
N LEU A 59 4.59 3.36 -12.11
CA LEU A 59 4.23 2.44 -13.19
C LEU A 59 3.01 1.59 -12.81
N LEU A 60 2.98 1.06 -11.58
CA LEU A 60 1.84 0.30 -11.10
C LEU A 60 0.56 1.15 -11.05
N ILE A 61 0.64 2.38 -10.58
CA ILE A 61 -0.51 3.30 -10.56
C ILE A 61 -1.01 3.54 -11.99
N LEU A 62 -0.11 3.79 -12.94
CA LEU A 62 -0.47 4.02 -14.33
C LEU A 62 -1.12 2.79 -14.98
N LEU A 63 -0.59 1.59 -14.74
CA LEU A 63 -1.19 0.34 -15.23
C LEU A 63 -2.59 0.12 -14.64
N ASN A 64 -2.74 0.31 -13.33
CA ASN A 64 -4.04 0.17 -12.67
C ASN A 64 -5.04 1.20 -13.20
N TRP A 65 -4.58 2.43 -13.49
CA TRP A 65 -5.40 3.47 -14.09
C TRP A 65 -5.87 3.10 -15.51
N GLN A 66 -4.97 2.62 -16.36
CA GLN A 66 -5.28 2.19 -17.72
C GLN A 66 -6.28 1.02 -17.75
N VAL A 67 -6.17 0.07 -16.82
CA VAL A 67 -7.14 -1.03 -16.68
C VAL A 67 -8.52 -0.50 -16.27
N MET A 68 -8.57 0.54 -15.44
CA MET A 68 -9.81 1.14 -14.95
C MET A 68 -10.53 1.97 -16.02
N GLU A 69 -9.79 2.56 -16.95
CA GLU A 69 -10.37 3.27 -18.11
C GLU A 69 -10.96 2.33 -19.16
N GLY A 70 -10.67 1.02 -19.09
CA GLY A 70 -11.16 0.00 -20.02
C GLY A 70 -10.67 0.23 -21.46
N PRO A 71 -10.83 -0.74 -22.38
CA PRO A 71 -10.79 -0.39 -23.79
C PRO A 71 -11.91 0.63 -24.00
N SER A 72 -11.55 1.88 -24.33
CA SER A 72 -12.46 2.77 -25.03
C SER A 72 -12.79 2.06 -26.33
N ASN A 73 -13.85 1.24 -26.27
CA ASN A 73 -14.31 0.46 -27.39
C ASN A 73 -14.38 1.40 -28.57
N ALA A 74 -13.64 1.01 -29.61
CA ALA A 74 -13.70 1.58 -30.93
C ALA A 74 -15.13 2.08 -31.19
N SER A 75 -15.21 3.35 -31.59
CA SER A 75 -16.42 4.05 -32.04
C SER A 75 -17.54 3.05 -32.32
N VAL A 76 -18.47 2.93 -31.37
CA VAL A 76 -19.70 2.15 -31.54
C VAL A 76 -20.29 2.68 -32.83
N SER A 77 -20.26 1.87 -33.90
CA SER A 77 -21.02 2.16 -35.10
C SER A 77 -22.45 2.35 -34.63
N GLN A 78 -22.89 3.60 -34.62
CA GLN A 78 -24.24 3.97 -34.27
C GLN A 78 -25.15 3.05 -35.10
N PRO A 79 -26.06 2.28 -34.48
CA PRO A 79 -27.05 1.57 -35.26
C PRO A 79 -27.77 2.67 -36.04
N ALA A 80 -27.62 2.64 -37.38
CA ALA A 80 -28.25 3.61 -38.25
C ALA A 80 -29.72 3.66 -37.86
N ASP A 81 -30.10 4.75 -37.20
CA ASP A 81 -31.43 4.92 -36.64
C ASP A 81 -32.38 4.80 -37.82
N LEU A 82 -33.34 3.87 -37.76
CA LEU A 82 -34.24 3.54 -38.89
C LEU A 82 -34.96 4.80 -39.39
N THR A 83 -35.13 5.78 -38.50
CA THR A 83 -35.66 7.11 -38.76
C THR A 83 -34.77 7.95 -39.69
N THR A 84 -33.44 7.79 -39.64
CA THR A 84 -32.47 8.49 -40.49
C THR A 84 -32.46 7.90 -41.90
N VAL A 85 -32.47 6.57 -42.02
CA VAL A 85 -32.58 5.88 -43.31
C VAL A 85 -33.93 6.16 -43.97
N ALA A 86 -35.03 6.13 -43.21
CA ALA A 86 -36.37 6.44 -43.75
C ALA A 86 -36.49 7.90 -44.23
N LYS A 87 -35.80 8.84 -43.57
CA LYS A 87 -35.74 10.24 -43.96
C LYS A 87 -34.89 10.47 -45.20
N GLU A 88 -33.77 9.76 -45.34
CA GLU A 88 -32.91 9.81 -46.53
C GLU A 88 -33.60 9.18 -47.75
N MET A 89 -34.39 8.12 -47.54
CA MET A 89 -35.23 7.51 -48.58
C MET A 89 -36.52 8.29 -48.87
N ASN A 90 -36.74 9.43 -48.21
CA ASN A 90 -37.89 10.33 -48.39
C ASN A 90 -39.26 9.60 -48.33
N LEU A 91 -39.36 8.56 -47.50
CA LEU A 91 -40.56 7.70 -47.42
C LEU A 91 -41.74 8.40 -46.71
N PHE A 92 -41.47 9.51 -46.02
CA PHE A 92 -42.48 10.34 -45.37
C PHE A 92 -42.35 11.80 -45.83
N PRO A 93 -42.97 12.19 -46.95
CA PRO A 93 -43.04 13.59 -47.33
C PRO A 93 -43.85 14.35 -46.26
N THR A 94 -43.21 15.30 -45.60
CA THR A 94 -43.85 16.24 -44.66
C THR A 94 -44.69 17.22 -45.45
N GLY A 95 -45.95 16.85 -45.71
CA GLY A 95 -46.83 17.69 -46.50
C GLY A 95 -48.27 17.20 -46.49
N ASN A 96 -48.94 17.32 -45.34
CA ASN A 96 -50.38 17.56 -45.30
C ASN A 96 -50.72 18.16 -43.93
N GLN A 97 -50.52 19.48 -43.81
CA GLN A 97 -51.31 20.26 -42.86
C GLN A 97 -52.67 20.48 -43.51
N LEU A 98 -53.65 19.65 -43.13
CA LEU A 98 -55.06 19.88 -43.42
C LEU A 98 -55.62 20.72 -42.27
N TYR A 99 -56.14 21.88 -42.63
CA TYR A 99 -57.05 22.70 -41.84
C TYR A 99 -58.39 21.98 -41.67
#